data_AF-A0A5Q3EAF8-F1
#
_entry.id   AF-A0A5Q3EAF8-F1
#
_cell.length_a   1.000
_cell.length_b   1.000
_cell.length_c   1.000
_cell.angle_alpha   90.00
_cell.angle_beta   90.00
_cell.angle_gamma   90.00
#
_symmetry.space_group_name_H-M   'P 1'
#
loop_
_entity.id
_entity.type
_entity.pdbx_description
1 polymer ?
#
loop_
_entity_poly.entity_id
_entity_poly.type
_entity_poly.pdbx_seq_one_letter_code
_entity_poly.pdbx_strand_id
1 'polypeptide(L)'
;MIPGIIHHLYTWFRPSLVAIFYRNIPWALRWRLLLFQPAAFLTYSIATIPCLFYRSYTVEYLHIAPGRSVRALIFKAAGVGKGRALRPLHVNFHAGAFMGGLPEGHAYFDQLVSEQTGAVVVDVDYRVAPEHAFPAAVDDADATIKWLQENAEERWGADPTLMTTSGFSAGGNLAFAVTQQKSCQAPSPTSIKAIATFYAVLDFRLSPWEKPHPDNMPKNDPAKVFLPLFDAYAAPARAKHSKDPRLSPVLSQKESLPERILLVAPGIDILVAEQTEFAERINNEDGRREVQRVEILHEKDLFHGYLEVPDIVVKRDIKHRAYDKAIQQAAFPSFTMAQIQDMSSRWIYEDGPELSKTKNNPDSFFLNLPVEILLIIHSFLPASSQLCLLTTCRGIKILLEYRTVSYSRLTLEQKKEYKTFVIRQFPNAWLDEKTLRFREFQEEDLYPQPQGPPVRYQPGWKFNDIINFKRGALLIRHRHVRMSLIYHQLEKKTRQQMSFLKSLLEPYHTDFSPCHNIHPSEKSGVVGHFEPHPKLVSGRYLLFNKWTFTNP
;
A
#
# COMPACT_ATOMS: atom_id res chain seq x y z
N MET A 1 29.67 2.68 13.04
CA MET A 1 29.68 4.09 12.62
C MET A 1 30.79 4.40 11.60
N ILE A 2 32.03 3.96 11.82
CA ILE A 2 33.19 4.23 10.93
C ILE A 2 33.04 3.71 9.47
N PRO A 3 32.51 2.50 9.19
CA PRO A 3 32.41 1.99 7.81
C PRO A 3 31.47 2.79 6.91
N GLY A 4 30.37 3.35 7.47
CA GLY A 4 29.39 4.12 6.71
C GLY A 4 29.92 5.48 6.26
N ILE A 5 30.70 6.16 7.11
CA ILE A 5 31.27 7.48 6.79
C ILE A 5 32.31 7.35 5.67
N ILE A 6 33.16 6.33 5.72
CA ILE A 6 34.17 6.06 4.68
C ILE A 6 33.50 5.74 3.34
N HIS A 7 32.42 4.94 3.35
CA HIS A 7 31.65 4.64 2.14
C HIS A 7 31.02 5.91 1.53
N HIS A 8 30.35 6.75 2.34
CA HIS A 8 29.77 8.00 1.83
C HIS A 8 30.83 8.97 1.28
N LEU A 9 31.97 9.10 1.96
CA LEU A 9 33.08 9.92 1.46
C LEU A 9 33.65 9.37 0.16
N TYR A 10 33.84 8.06 0.05
CA TYR A 10 34.23 7.44 -1.21
C TYR A 10 33.23 7.74 -2.30
N THR A 11 31.93 7.54 -2.06
CA THR A 11 30.89 7.76 -3.08
C THR A 11 30.78 9.23 -3.49
N TRP A 12 30.84 10.16 -2.53
CA TRP A 12 30.82 11.61 -2.80
C TRP A 12 31.97 12.06 -3.69
N PHE A 13 33.16 11.51 -3.50
CA PHE A 13 34.35 11.87 -4.27
C PHE A 13 34.71 10.84 -5.35
N ARG A 14 33.82 9.88 -5.62
CA ARG A 14 34.10 8.75 -6.52
C ARG A 14 34.55 9.21 -7.90
N PRO A 15 33.87 10.16 -8.60
CA PRO A 15 34.32 10.60 -9.92
C PRO A 15 35.79 11.04 -9.94
N SER A 16 36.21 11.86 -8.98
CA SER A 16 37.61 12.30 -8.86
C SER A 16 38.56 11.17 -8.49
N LEU A 17 38.19 10.32 -7.54
CA LEU A 17 39.03 9.18 -7.14
C LEU A 17 39.27 8.22 -8.32
N VAL A 18 38.21 7.91 -9.08
CA VAL A 18 38.28 7.09 -10.28
C VAL A 18 39.13 7.76 -11.35
N ALA A 19 38.90 9.05 -11.61
CA ALA A 19 39.69 9.79 -12.59
C ALA A 19 41.19 9.84 -12.26
N ILE A 20 41.56 9.91 -10.99
CA ILE A 20 42.96 10.02 -10.55
C ILE A 20 43.63 8.65 -10.51
N PHE A 21 42.98 7.66 -9.87
CA PHE A 21 43.63 6.41 -9.49
C PHE A 21 43.37 5.25 -10.46
N TYR A 22 42.27 5.23 -11.21
CA TYR A 22 41.99 4.15 -12.18
C TYR A 22 42.59 4.46 -13.56
N ARG A 23 43.88 4.15 -13.71
CA ARG A 23 44.66 4.43 -14.93
C ARG A 23 44.23 3.63 -16.17
N ASN A 24 43.50 2.53 -15.99
CA ASN A 24 43.02 1.68 -17.08
C ASN A 24 41.85 2.31 -17.87
N ILE A 25 41.26 3.39 -17.37
CA ILE A 25 40.17 4.11 -18.03
C ILE A 25 40.76 5.13 -19.02
N PRO A 26 40.21 5.26 -20.24
CA PRO A 26 40.66 6.26 -21.21
C PRO A 26 40.67 7.68 -20.64
N TRP A 27 41.70 8.46 -20.98
CA TRP A 27 41.82 9.86 -20.54
C TRP A 27 40.56 10.68 -20.84
N ALA A 28 39.92 10.42 -21.98
CA ALA A 28 38.68 11.07 -22.38
C ALA A 28 37.54 10.94 -21.35
N LEU A 29 37.45 9.81 -20.63
CA LEU A 29 36.46 9.63 -19.56
C LEU A 29 36.97 10.22 -18.24
N ARG A 30 38.28 10.10 -17.96
CA ARG A 30 38.90 10.60 -16.73
C ARG A 30 38.73 12.11 -16.55
N TRP A 31 39.01 12.92 -17.57
CA TRP A 31 38.83 14.38 -17.42
C TRP A 31 37.35 14.77 -17.30
N ARG A 32 36.44 14.03 -17.95
CA ARG A 32 34.99 14.24 -17.80
C ARG A 32 34.51 13.91 -16.40
N LEU A 33 35.04 12.85 -15.78
CA LEU A 33 34.74 12.52 -14.38
C LEU A 33 35.19 13.63 -13.43
N LEU A 34 36.38 14.22 -13.64
CA LEU A 34 36.83 15.39 -12.88
C LEU A 34 35.88 16.59 -13.06
N LEU A 35 35.47 16.85 -14.30
CA LEU A 35 34.51 17.91 -14.61
C LEU A 35 33.12 17.64 -14.00
N PHE A 36 32.71 16.38 -13.91
CA PHE A 36 31.42 15.95 -13.37
C PHE A 36 31.38 15.96 -11.82
N GLN A 37 32.54 15.93 -11.15
CA GLN A 37 32.63 15.82 -9.70
C GLN A 37 31.78 16.84 -8.91
N PRO A 38 31.73 18.14 -9.25
CA PRO A 38 30.90 19.09 -8.50
C PRO A 38 29.40 18.76 -8.58
N ALA A 39 28.93 18.31 -9.75
CA ALA A 39 27.54 17.90 -9.94
C ALA A 39 27.22 16.61 -9.17
N ALA A 40 28.12 15.63 -9.18
CA ALA A 40 28.00 14.41 -8.38
C ALA A 40 27.96 14.73 -6.88
N PHE A 41 28.87 15.58 -6.39
CA PHE A 41 28.89 15.97 -4.98
C PHE A 41 27.58 16.64 -4.55
N LEU A 42 27.06 17.57 -5.35
CA LEU A 42 25.79 18.26 -5.06
C LEU A 42 24.61 17.28 -5.05
N THR A 43 24.46 16.47 -6.09
CA THR A 43 23.33 15.52 -6.22
C THR A 43 23.36 14.46 -5.11
N TYR A 44 24.53 13.92 -4.77
CA TYR A 44 24.65 12.95 -3.68
C TYR A 44 24.43 13.60 -2.31
N SER A 45 24.83 14.86 -2.12
CA SER A 45 24.52 15.61 -0.91
C SER A 45 23.00 15.77 -0.73
N ILE A 46 22.28 16.14 -1.80
CA ILE A 46 20.82 16.27 -1.77
C ILE A 46 20.15 14.94 -1.38
N ALA A 47 20.63 13.82 -1.92
CA ALA A 47 20.09 12.49 -1.62
C ALA A 47 20.41 12.01 -0.18
N THR A 48 21.65 12.20 0.27
CA THR A 48 22.16 11.54 1.48
C THR A 48 22.02 12.38 2.75
N ILE A 49 22.10 13.71 2.67
CA ILE A 49 22.03 14.58 3.87
C ILE A 49 20.69 14.41 4.61
N PRO A 50 19.51 14.40 3.95
CA PRO A 50 18.25 14.12 4.65
C PRO A 50 18.27 12.77 5.38
N CYS A 51 18.89 11.76 4.75
CA CYS A 51 19.06 10.43 5.32
C CYS A 51 20.03 10.37 6.51
N LEU A 52 20.80 11.42 6.81
CA LEU A 52 21.61 11.48 8.04
C LEU A 52 20.76 11.83 9.26
N PHE A 53 19.65 12.56 9.06
CA PHE A 53 18.78 13.01 10.15
C PHE A 53 17.54 12.14 10.33
N TYR A 54 17.10 11.47 9.26
CA TYR A 54 15.95 10.57 9.30
C TYR A 54 16.21 9.33 8.42
N ARG A 55 16.17 8.13 9.01
CA ARG A 55 16.33 6.86 8.29
C ARG A 55 15.12 5.97 8.54
N SER A 56 14.38 5.66 7.49
CA SER A 56 13.29 4.69 7.48
C SER A 56 13.74 3.27 7.10
N TYR A 57 15.06 3.07 6.90
CA TYR A 57 15.65 1.83 6.42
C TYR A 57 16.84 1.38 7.27
N THR A 58 17.17 0.08 7.16
CA THR A 58 18.43 -0.49 7.61
C THR A 58 19.37 -0.71 6.43
N VAL A 59 20.69 -0.66 6.67
CA VAL A 59 21.70 -0.93 5.65
C VAL A 59 22.24 -2.34 5.88
N GLU A 60 22.14 -3.19 4.88
CA GLU A 60 22.69 -4.55 4.91
C GLU A 60 23.68 -4.78 3.75
N TYR A 61 24.54 -5.77 3.90
CA TYR A 61 25.48 -6.21 2.86
C TYR A 61 25.16 -7.66 2.51
N LEU A 62 24.56 -7.86 1.34
CA LEU A 62 24.09 -9.15 0.86
C LEU A 62 25.26 -9.91 0.25
N HIS A 63 25.58 -11.09 0.76
CA HIS A 63 26.69 -11.92 0.29
C HIS A 63 26.30 -12.67 -1.00
N ILE A 64 26.34 -11.97 -2.12
CA ILE A 64 25.85 -12.48 -3.42
C ILE A 64 26.78 -13.48 -4.10
N ALA A 65 28.06 -13.55 -3.73
CA ALA A 65 29.02 -14.54 -4.22
C ALA A 65 30.21 -14.70 -3.24
N PRO A 66 31.03 -15.76 -3.35
CA PRO A 66 32.22 -15.91 -2.52
C PRO A 66 33.14 -14.67 -2.58
N GLY A 67 33.43 -14.09 -1.42
CA GLY A 67 34.24 -12.86 -1.31
C GLY A 67 33.56 -11.60 -1.82
N ARG A 68 32.24 -11.62 -2.07
CA ARG A 68 31.53 -10.54 -2.73
C ARG A 68 30.21 -10.21 -2.03
N SER A 69 30.07 -8.94 -1.69
CA SER A 69 28.84 -8.40 -1.12
C SER A 69 28.35 -7.19 -1.91
N VAL A 70 27.03 -7.03 -1.94
CA VAL A 70 26.36 -5.83 -2.45
C VAL A 70 25.67 -5.14 -1.29
N ARG A 71 25.83 -3.83 -1.21
CA ARG A 71 25.13 -3.02 -0.21
C ARG A 71 23.66 -2.87 -0.62
N ALA A 72 22.74 -2.93 0.33
CA ALA A 72 21.33 -2.74 0.08
C ALA A 72 20.66 -1.96 1.21
N LEU A 73 19.68 -1.13 0.86
CA LEU A 73 18.77 -0.49 1.81
C LEU A 73 17.53 -1.34 1.98
N ILE A 74 17.19 -1.67 3.22
CA ILE A 74 16.06 -2.53 3.56
C ILE A 74 14.98 -1.69 4.25
N PHE A 75 13.80 -1.61 3.65
CA PHE A 75 12.64 -0.93 4.22
C PHE A 75 11.61 -1.95 4.69
N LYS A 76 11.17 -1.80 5.93
CA LYS A 76 10.23 -2.70 6.59
C LYS A 76 9.24 -1.92 7.45
N ALA A 77 8.13 -1.50 6.86
CA ALA A 77 7.03 -0.89 7.60
C ALA A 77 6.46 -1.85 8.66
N ALA A 78 5.85 -1.34 9.75
CA ALA A 78 5.20 -2.19 10.76
C ALA A 78 4.05 -2.99 10.13
N GLY A 79 4.03 -4.32 10.31
CA GLY A 79 3.01 -5.18 9.71
C GLY A 79 1.60 -4.84 10.20
N VAL A 80 0.63 -4.78 9.29
CA VAL A 80 -0.76 -4.38 9.58
C VAL A 80 -1.68 -5.56 9.92
N GLY A 81 -1.15 -6.79 9.93
CA GLY A 81 -1.92 -8.03 10.10
C GLY A 81 -1.73 -8.71 11.47
N LYS A 82 -2.77 -9.41 11.95
CA LYS A 82 -2.67 -10.35 13.07
C LYS A 82 -2.17 -11.71 12.55
N GLY A 83 -0.86 -11.91 12.47
CA GLY A 83 -0.28 -13.21 12.11
C GLY A 83 1.16 -13.15 11.59
N ARG A 84 1.77 -14.33 11.44
CA ARG A 84 3.14 -14.57 10.97
C ARG A 84 3.24 -14.76 9.44
N ALA A 85 2.31 -14.17 8.68
CA ALA A 85 2.26 -14.33 7.22
C ALA A 85 3.44 -13.62 6.56
N LEU A 86 4.06 -14.27 5.57
CA LEU A 86 5.14 -13.68 4.77
C LEU A 86 4.62 -12.45 4.01
N ARG A 87 5.50 -11.47 3.82
CA ARG A 87 5.21 -10.16 3.22
C ARG A 87 5.65 -10.13 1.76
N PRO A 88 4.99 -9.39 0.86
CA PRO A 88 5.50 -9.21 -0.50
C PRO A 88 6.94 -8.68 -0.52
N LEU A 89 7.70 -9.02 -1.56
CA LEU A 89 9.06 -8.56 -1.76
C LEU A 89 9.11 -7.57 -2.93
N HIS A 90 9.68 -6.40 -2.72
CA HIS A 90 9.93 -5.42 -3.77
C HIS A 90 11.42 -5.15 -3.89
N VAL A 91 11.97 -5.24 -5.09
CA VAL A 91 13.39 -4.95 -5.34
C VAL A 91 13.49 -3.70 -6.22
N ASN A 92 14.10 -2.65 -5.69
CA ASN A 92 14.36 -1.40 -6.42
C ASN A 92 15.82 -1.35 -6.88
N PHE A 93 16.04 -0.67 -8.00
CA PHE A 93 17.37 -0.36 -8.51
C PHE A 93 17.47 1.15 -8.75
N HIS A 94 18.44 1.79 -8.11
CA HIS A 94 18.62 3.24 -8.18
C HIS A 94 19.05 3.75 -9.58
N ALA A 95 18.79 5.04 -9.84
CA ALA A 95 19.28 5.77 -11.00
C ALA A 95 20.78 6.11 -10.93
N GLY A 96 21.32 6.68 -12.01
CA GLY A 96 22.69 7.22 -12.03
C GLY A 96 23.49 6.86 -13.28
N ALA A 97 22.80 6.63 -14.41
CA ALA A 97 23.38 6.38 -15.72
C ALA A 97 24.46 5.28 -15.75
N PHE A 98 24.35 4.28 -14.87
CA PHE A 98 25.37 3.24 -14.65
C PHE A 98 26.77 3.79 -14.36
N MET A 99 26.93 5.05 -13.95
CA MET A 99 28.22 5.67 -13.65
C MET A 99 28.31 6.18 -12.22
N GLY A 100 27.22 6.10 -11.46
CA GLY A 100 27.12 6.55 -10.08
C GLY A 100 25.68 6.43 -9.59
N GLY A 101 25.30 7.31 -8.67
CA GLY A 101 24.01 7.25 -8.00
C GLY A 101 24.08 6.50 -6.67
N LEU A 102 23.00 6.56 -5.92
CA LEU A 102 22.87 5.98 -4.59
C LEU A 102 21.42 5.55 -4.36
N PRO A 103 21.17 4.42 -3.68
CA PRO A 103 19.81 4.02 -3.29
C PRO A 103 19.14 5.07 -2.38
N GLU A 104 19.91 5.83 -1.60
CA GLU A 104 19.38 6.94 -0.80
C GLU A 104 18.62 8.00 -1.60
N GLY A 105 18.90 8.15 -2.90
CA GLY A 105 18.18 9.08 -3.77
C GLY A 105 16.70 8.72 -3.95
N HIS A 106 16.35 7.45 -3.75
CA HIS A 106 15.00 6.91 -3.96
C HIS A 106 14.35 6.41 -2.66
N ALA A 107 15.02 6.58 -1.52
CA ALA A 107 14.55 6.10 -0.22
C ALA A 107 13.14 6.58 0.15
N TYR A 108 12.73 7.76 -0.32
CA TYR A 108 11.37 8.24 -0.12
C TYR A 108 10.33 7.39 -0.88
N PHE A 109 10.61 7.03 -2.12
CA PHE A 109 9.76 6.13 -2.91
C PHE A 109 9.73 4.73 -2.28
N ASP A 110 10.89 4.18 -1.92
CA ASP A 110 10.97 2.85 -1.30
C ASP A 110 10.22 2.77 0.03
N GLN A 111 10.29 3.84 0.83
CA GLN A 111 9.48 3.97 2.04
C GLN A 111 7.99 3.97 1.72
N LEU A 112 7.53 4.74 0.73
CA LEU A 112 6.12 4.75 0.32
C LEU A 112 5.67 3.37 -0.15
N VAL A 113 6.48 2.66 -0.94
CA VAL A 113 6.18 1.29 -1.38
C VAL A 113 6.03 0.38 -0.16
N SER A 114 6.97 0.41 0.79
CA SER A 114 6.91 -0.43 1.98
C SER A 114 5.69 -0.13 2.85
N GLU A 115 5.38 1.16 3.06
CA GLU A 115 4.27 1.62 3.90
C GLU A 115 2.89 1.32 3.29
N GLN A 116 2.73 1.52 1.97
CA GLN A 116 1.44 1.39 1.31
C GLN A 116 1.12 -0.05 0.89
N THR A 117 2.13 -0.84 0.53
CA THR A 117 1.93 -2.24 0.08
C THR A 117 2.15 -3.26 1.20
N GLY A 118 2.83 -2.86 2.27
CA GLY A 118 3.32 -3.78 3.28
C GLY A 118 4.50 -4.63 2.82
N ALA A 119 5.06 -4.40 1.63
CA ALA A 119 6.23 -5.14 1.14
C ALA A 119 7.49 -4.87 1.98
N VAL A 120 8.38 -5.85 2.01
CA VAL A 120 9.79 -5.62 2.32
C VAL A 120 10.44 -5.09 1.05
N VAL A 121 11.02 -3.89 1.12
CA VAL A 121 11.69 -3.27 -0.04
C VAL A 121 13.19 -3.40 0.13
N VAL A 122 13.87 -3.81 -0.95
CA VAL A 122 15.32 -3.95 -1.04
C VAL A 122 15.81 -3.06 -2.19
N ASP A 123 16.47 -1.94 -1.88
CA ASP A 123 17.11 -1.09 -2.90
C ASP A 123 18.61 -1.39 -2.98
N VAL A 124 19.09 -1.72 -4.18
CA VAL A 124 20.37 -2.40 -4.42
C VAL A 124 21.44 -1.43 -4.90
N ASP A 125 22.59 -1.39 -4.22
CA ASP A 125 23.77 -0.56 -4.55
C ASP A 125 24.77 -1.37 -5.41
N TYR A 126 24.49 -1.43 -6.72
CA TYR A 126 25.20 -2.27 -7.68
C TYR A 126 26.50 -1.62 -8.19
N ARG A 127 27.44 -2.41 -8.74
CA ARG A 127 28.66 -1.85 -9.37
C ARG A 127 28.33 -0.99 -10.58
N VAL A 128 29.07 0.10 -10.74
CA VAL A 128 28.87 1.05 -11.83
C VAL A 128 30.15 1.27 -12.64
N ALA A 129 29.98 1.70 -13.89
CA ALA A 129 31.02 2.11 -14.81
C ALA A 129 31.70 3.43 -14.33
N PRO A 130 32.83 3.82 -14.94
CA PRO A 130 33.64 3.10 -15.93
C PRO A 130 34.51 1.95 -15.37
N GLU A 131 34.67 1.80 -14.06
CA GLU A 131 35.47 0.70 -13.48
C GLU A 131 34.87 -0.67 -13.79
N HIS A 132 33.54 -0.72 -13.87
CA HIS A 132 32.76 -1.93 -14.07
C HIS A 132 31.72 -1.71 -15.17
N ALA A 133 32.14 -1.87 -16.43
CA ALA A 133 31.25 -1.86 -17.59
C ALA A 133 30.35 -3.12 -17.63
N PHE A 134 29.40 -3.17 -18.58
CA PHE A 134 28.56 -4.35 -18.80
C PHE A 134 29.43 -5.63 -18.92
N PRO A 135 29.06 -6.75 -18.27
CA PRO A 135 27.79 -7.02 -17.59
C PRO A 135 27.77 -6.76 -16.08
N ALA A 136 28.73 -6.01 -15.52
CA ALA A 136 28.95 -6.01 -14.08
C ALA A 136 27.74 -5.60 -13.21
N ALA A 137 26.97 -4.58 -13.62
CA ALA A 137 25.78 -4.14 -12.90
C ALA A 137 24.65 -5.18 -12.98
N VAL A 138 24.45 -5.77 -14.16
CA VAL A 138 23.46 -6.84 -14.39
C VAL A 138 23.82 -8.09 -13.60
N ASP A 139 25.09 -8.50 -13.57
CA ASP A 139 25.53 -9.66 -12.78
C ASP A 139 25.27 -9.45 -11.29
N ASP A 140 25.33 -8.21 -10.80
CA ASP A 140 25.07 -7.85 -9.41
C ASP A 140 23.59 -7.90 -9.09
N ALA A 141 22.76 -7.34 -9.98
CA ALA A 141 21.32 -7.43 -9.90
C ALA A 141 20.87 -8.90 -9.95
N ASP A 142 21.44 -9.70 -10.86
CA ASP A 142 21.09 -11.10 -11.01
C ASP A 142 21.44 -11.92 -9.77
N ALA A 143 22.67 -11.77 -9.27
CA ALA A 143 23.11 -12.47 -8.08
C ALA A 143 22.34 -12.00 -6.82
N THR A 144 21.92 -10.73 -6.77
CA THR A 144 21.07 -10.21 -5.68
C THR A 144 19.69 -10.86 -5.72
N ILE A 145 19.03 -10.94 -6.88
CA ILE A 145 17.73 -11.60 -7.02
C ILE A 145 17.82 -13.06 -6.58
N LYS A 146 18.85 -13.78 -7.03
CA LYS A 146 19.08 -15.17 -6.59
C LYS A 146 19.25 -15.26 -5.07
N TRP A 147 20.07 -14.39 -4.48
CA TRP A 147 20.27 -14.36 -3.03
C TRP A 147 18.96 -14.09 -2.29
N LEU A 148 18.13 -13.18 -2.78
CA LEU A 148 16.82 -12.87 -2.20
C LEU A 148 15.84 -14.04 -2.30
N GLN A 149 15.81 -14.75 -3.43
CA GLN A 149 14.99 -15.96 -3.60
C GLN A 149 15.30 -17.03 -2.56
N GLU A 150 16.56 -17.10 -2.11
CA GLU A 150 17.04 -18.11 -1.14
C GLU A 150 16.95 -17.63 0.33
N ASN A 151 17.03 -16.32 0.60
CA ASN A 151 17.27 -15.80 1.96
C ASN A 151 16.20 -14.83 2.48
N ALA A 152 15.36 -14.22 1.64
CA ALA A 152 14.50 -13.11 2.05
C ALA A 152 13.41 -13.53 3.06
N GLU A 153 12.94 -14.77 2.97
CA GLU A 153 11.96 -15.35 3.90
C GLU A 153 12.53 -15.40 5.33
N GLU A 154 13.69 -16.05 5.50
CA GLU A 154 14.33 -16.18 6.81
C GLU A 154 14.78 -14.82 7.37
N ARG A 155 15.35 -13.97 6.52
CA ARG A 155 15.94 -12.69 6.93
C ARG A 155 14.90 -11.68 7.37
N TRP A 156 13.82 -11.51 6.59
CA TRP A 156 12.90 -10.40 6.79
C TRP A 156 11.42 -10.82 6.85
N GLY A 157 11.11 -12.11 6.66
CA GLY A 157 9.75 -12.60 6.51
C GLY A 157 9.14 -12.17 5.18
N ALA A 158 9.96 -12.04 4.12
CA ALA A 158 9.52 -11.65 2.78
C ALA A 158 9.31 -12.88 1.89
N ASP A 159 8.25 -12.89 1.11
CA ASP A 159 7.85 -13.95 0.21
C ASP A 159 8.43 -13.70 -1.20
N PRO A 160 9.44 -14.47 -1.64
CA PRO A 160 10.00 -14.33 -2.99
C PRO A 160 9.03 -14.78 -4.10
N THR A 161 7.93 -15.47 -3.77
CA THR A 161 6.89 -15.82 -4.74
C THR A 161 5.97 -14.64 -5.05
N LEU A 162 6.00 -13.57 -4.25
CA LEU A 162 5.29 -12.31 -4.46
C LEU A 162 6.26 -11.17 -4.79
N MET A 163 7.29 -11.48 -5.61
CA MET A 163 8.34 -10.53 -5.95
C MET A 163 7.90 -9.56 -7.06
N THR A 164 8.17 -8.27 -6.85
CA THR A 164 8.07 -7.21 -7.87
C THR A 164 9.37 -6.43 -7.96
N THR A 165 9.59 -5.77 -9.09
CA THR A 165 10.77 -4.93 -9.28
C THR A 165 10.40 -3.52 -9.71
N SER A 166 11.27 -2.57 -9.36
CA SER A 166 11.21 -1.22 -9.89
C SER A 166 12.61 -0.69 -10.18
N GLY A 167 12.67 0.43 -10.88
CA GLY A 167 13.94 1.11 -11.07
C GLY A 167 13.83 2.43 -11.82
N PHE A 168 14.82 3.28 -11.59
CA PHE A 168 14.86 4.64 -12.12
C PHE A 168 16.00 4.76 -13.14
N SER A 169 15.74 5.29 -14.34
CA SER A 169 16.75 5.47 -15.39
C SER A 169 17.53 4.17 -15.68
N ALA A 170 18.84 4.16 -15.38
CA ALA A 170 19.70 2.97 -15.40
C ALA A 170 19.15 1.80 -14.55
N GLY A 171 18.56 2.06 -13.39
CA GLY A 171 17.93 1.04 -12.59
C GLY A 171 16.69 0.43 -13.25
N GLY A 172 15.98 1.20 -14.08
CA GLY A 172 14.88 0.67 -14.89
C GLY A 172 15.36 -0.39 -15.89
N ASN A 173 16.55 -0.21 -16.47
CA ASN A 173 17.19 -1.24 -17.29
C ASN A 173 17.46 -2.52 -16.49
N LEU A 174 18.02 -2.39 -15.28
CA LEU A 174 18.29 -3.55 -14.40
C LEU A 174 17.00 -4.28 -13.99
N ALA A 175 15.92 -3.55 -13.69
CA ALA A 175 14.62 -4.11 -13.37
C ALA A 175 14.07 -4.99 -14.50
N PHE A 176 14.38 -4.68 -15.76
CA PHE A 176 14.12 -5.55 -16.90
C PHE A 176 15.18 -6.65 -17.07
N ALA A 177 16.46 -6.34 -16.93
CA ALA A 177 17.54 -7.31 -17.16
C ALA A 177 17.40 -8.55 -16.28
N VAL A 178 17.01 -8.39 -15.02
CA VAL A 178 16.83 -9.52 -14.09
C VAL A 178 15.70 -10.47 -14.48
N THR A 179 14.73 -10.02 -15.28
CA THR A 179 13.66 -10.88 -15.80
C THR A 179 14.19 -11.93 -16.77
N GLN A 180 15.38 -11.73 -17.34
CA GLN A 180 15.98 -12.66 -18.28
C GLN A 180 16.52 -13.93 -17.60
N GLN A 181 16.59 -13.95 -16.27
CA GLN A 181 16.84 -15.16 -15.51
C GLN A 181 15.62 -16.10 -15.54
N LYS A 182 15.84 -17.39 -15.81
CA LYS A 182 14.75 -18.39 -15.85
C LYS A 182 13.95 -18.48 -14.55
N SER A 183 14.57 -18.26 -13.39
CA SER A 183 13.87 -18.27 -12.09
C SER A 183 12.90 -17.10 -11.92
N CYS A 184 13.07 -16.03 -12.70
CA CYS A 184 12.21 -14.83 -12.70
C CYS A 184 11.07 -14.91 -13.72
N GLN A 185 11.03 -15.95 -14.56
CA GLN A 185 10.05 -16.10 -15.63
C GLN A 185 8.97 -17.11 -15.25
N ALA A 186 7.75 -16.91 -15.73
CA ALA A 186 6.70 -17.92 -15.59
C ALA A 186 7.12 -19.22 -16.32
N PRO A 187 6.81 -20.42 -15.79
CA PRO A 187 5.97 -20.69 -14.62
C PRO A 187 6.75 -20.83 -13.29
N SER A 188 7.95 -20.25 -13.16
CA SER A 188 8.71 -20.31 -11.90
C SER A 188 7.89 -19.75 -10.73
N PRO A 189 7.90 -20.40 -9.54
CA PRO A 189 7.21 -19.88 -8.35
C PRO A 189 7.67 -18.46 -7.97
N THR A 190 8.96 -18.17 -8.14
CA THR A 190 9.59 -16.88 -7.86
C THR A 190 9.61 -15.95 -9.08
N SER A 191 8.70 -16.15 -10.04
CA SER A 191 8.59 -15.26 -11.19
C SER A 191 8.26 -13.83 -10.73
N ILE A 192 8.88 -12.83 -11.37
CA ILE A 192 8.55 -11.44 -11.09
C ILE A 192 7.11 -11.19 -11.52
N LYS A 193 6.31 -10.58 -10.64
CA LYS A 193 4.87 -10.38 -10.85
C LYS A 193 4.55 -9.07 -11.55
N ALA A 194 5.36 -8.05 -11.32
CA ALA A 194 5.20 -6.75 -11.95
C ALA A 194 6.51 -5.95 -11.97
N ILE A 195 6.62 -5.05 -12.96
CA ILE A 195 7.69 -4.06 -13.09
C ILE A 195 7.07 -2.67 -13.10
N ALA A 196 7.69 -1.73 -12.38
CA ALA A 196 7.42 -0.30 -12.51
C ALA A 196 8.73 0.47 -12.69
N THR A 197 8.90 1.14 -13.83
CA THR A 197 10.12 1.90 -14.12
C THR A 197 9.85 3.38 -14.37
N PHE A 198 10.82 4.21 -14.01
CA PHE A 198 10.81 5.64 -14.25
C PHE A 198 11.90 5.97 -15.27
N TYR A 199 11.50 6.48 -16.45
CA TYR A 199 12.39 6.86 -17.57
C TYR A 199 13.48 5.83 -17.86
N ALA A 200 13.09 4.57 -18.04
CA ALA A 200 14.02 3.45 -18.16
C ALA A 200 14.88 3.53 -19.43
N VAL A 201 16.13 3.08 -19.33
CA VAL A 201 16.99 2.86 -20.50
C VAL A 201 16.71 1.46 -21.07
N LEU A 202 16.13 1.37 -22.26
CA LEU A 202 15.73 0.09 -22.87
C LEU A 202 16.58 -0.30 -24.09
N ASP A 203 17.28 0.64 -24.73
CA ASP A 203 18.11 0.33 -25.88
C ASP A 203 19.51 0.94 -25.79
N PHE A 204 20.51 0.06 -25.68
CA PHE A 204 21.94 0.39 -25.77
C PHE A 204 22.57 0.00 -27.12
N ARG A 205 21.78 -0.47 -28.10
CA ARG A 205 22.26 -0.66 -29.49
C ARG A 205 22.64 0.67 -30.12
N LEU A 206 21.96 1.74 -29.72
CA LEU A 206 22.25 3.13 -30.08
C LEU A 206 23.03 3.81 -28.97
N SER A 207 24.04 4.58 -29.34
CA SER A 207 24.71 5.49 -28.42
C SER A 207 23.77 6.63 -28.03
N PRO A 208 23.97 7.30 -26.88
CA PRO A 208 23.10 8.40 -26.46
C PRO A 208 22.91 9.52 -27.50
N TRP A 209 23.93 9.83 -28.31
CA TRP A 209 23.86 10.86 -29.37
C TRP A 209 23.20 10.40 -30.67
N GLU A 210 22.93 9.10 -30.82
CA GLU A 210 22.24 8.51 -31.97
C GLU A 210 20.74 8.34 -31.72
N LYS A 211 20.30 8.51 -30.46
CA LYS A 211 18.90 8.36 -30.07
C LYS A 211 18.04 9.51 -30.64
N PRO A 212 16.78 9.24 -31.03
CA PRO A 212 15.86 10.29 -31.47
C PRO A 212 15.66 11.34 -30.38
N HIS A 213 15.81 12.62 -30.74
CA HIS A 213 15.52 13.73 -29.84
C HIS A 213 14.07 14.18 -30.01
N PRO A 214 13.30 14.30 -28.91
CA PRO A 214 11.98 14.89 -28.94
C PRO A 214 11.98 16.36 -29.41
N ASP A 215 10.91 16.80 -30.07
CA ASP A 215 10.79 18.16 -30.62
C ASP A 215 10.87 19.26 -29.53
N ASN A 216 10.42 18.95 -28.32
CA ASN A 216 10.42 19.83 -27.15
C ASN A 216 11.78 19.85 -26.39
N MET A 217 12.79 19.11 -26.87
CA MET A 217 14.11 19.07 -26.23
C MET A 217 14.95 20.33 -26.57
N PRO A 218 15.63 20.95 -25.59
CA PRO A 218 16.52 22.08 -25.85
C PRO A 218 17.63 21.76 -26.86
N LYS A 219 17.81 22.62 -27.88
CA LYS A 219 18.84 22.44 -28.92
C LYS A 219 20.27 22.50 -28.35
N ASN A 220 20.46 23.39 -27.38
CA ASN A 220 21.70 23.53 -26.64
C ASN A 220 21.56 22.82 -25.29
N ASP A 221 22.26 21.70 -25.15
CA ASP A 221 22.33 20.96 -23.90
C ASP A 221 23.80 20.92 -23.44
N PRO A 222 24.17 21.66 -22.37
CA PRO A 222 25.52 21.62 -21.83
C PRO A 222 25.90 20.23 -21.31
N ALA A 223 24.93 19.36 -20.99
CA ALA A 223 25.19 17.98 -20.59
C ALA A 223 25.71 17.09 -21.73
N LYS A 224 25.69 17.57 -22.99
CA LYS A 224 26.29 16.87 -24.15
C LYS A 224 27.76 16.51 -23.92
N VAL A 225 28.50 17.30 -23.14
CA VAL A 225 29.90 17.01 -22.78
C VAL A 225 30.04 15.69 -22.02
N PHE A 226 29.00 15.25 -21.30
CA PHE A 226 28.98 14.04 -20.47
C PHE A 226 28.39 12.81 -21.19
N LEU A 227 27.87 12.92 -22.42
CA LEU A 227 27.32 11.74 -23.13
C LEU A 227 28.29 10.55 -23.21
N PRO A 228 29.62 10.73 -23.43
CA PRO A 228 30.55 9.62 -23.38
C PRO A 228 30.67 8.95 -22.00
N LEU A 229 30.40 9.68 -20.91
CA LEU A 229 30.32 9.08 -19.57
C LEU A 229 29.03 8.25 -19.41
N PHE A 230 27.89 8.77 -19.87
CA PHE A 230 26.62 8.04 -19.84
C PHE A 230 26.67 6.76 -20.69
N ASP A 231 27.55 6.74 -21.69
CA ASP A 231 27.77 5.59 -22.55
C ASP A 231 28.84 4.61 -22.03
N ALA A 232 29.58 4.97 -20.96
CA ALA A 232 30.74 4.21 -20.50
C ALA A 232 30.41 2.78 -20.03
N TYR A 233 29.16 2.53 -19.64
CA TYR A 233 28.69 1.20 -19.26
C TYR A 233 28.54 0.26 -20.46
N ALA A 234 27.90 0.73 -21.53
CA ALA A 234 27.56 -0.08 -22.69
C ALA A 234 28.66 -0.07 -23.76
N ALA A 235 29.32 1.07 -23.99
CA ALA A 235 30.25 1.25 -25.10
C ALA A 235 31.32 0.16 -25.24
N PRO A 236 32.02 -0.29 -24.16
CA PRO A 236 33.03 -1.33 -24.28
C PRO A 236 32.49 -2.70 -24.69
N ALA A 237 31.21 -2.96 -24.42
CA ALA A 237 30.57 -4.27 -24.61
C ALA A 237 29.54 -4.28 -25.76
N ARG A 238 29.10 -3.12 -26.25
CA ARG A 238 27.96 -2.98 -27.17
C ARG A 238 28.06 -3.85 -28.40
N ALA A 239 29.19 -3.83 -29.10
CA ALA A 239 29.36 -4.60 -30.33
C ALA A 239 29.19 -6.11 -30.09
N LYS A 240 29.79 -6.61 -29.00
CA LYS A 240 29.76 -8.03 -28.62
C LYS A 240 28.39 -8.47 -28.06
N HIS A 241 27.69 -7.57 -27.37
CA HIS A 241 26.44 -7.85 -26.66
C HIS A 241 25.22 -7.15 -27.27
N SER A 242 25.29 -6.77 -28.56
CA SER A 242 24.23 -6.03 -29.27
C SER A 242 22.87 -6.75 -29.34
N LYS A 243 22.87 -8.07 -29.12
CA LYS A 243 21.67 -8.91 -29.08
C LYS A 243 21.33 -9.43 -27.67
N ASP A 244 22.06 -9.01 -26.64
CA ASP A 244 21.82 -9.45 -25.26
C ASP A 244 20.65 -8.64 -24.67
N PRO A 245 19.49 -9.26 -24.36
CA PRO A 245 18.34 -8.54 -23.80
C PRO A 245 18.60 -8.02 -22.39
N ARG A 246 19.64 -8.50 -21.70
CA ARG A 246 20.08 -7.93 -20.41
C ARG A 246 20.82 -6.61 -20.58
N LEU A 247 21.40 -6.36 -21.76
CA LEU A 247 21.94 -5.05 -22.10
C LEU A 247 20.81 -4.16 -22.65
N SER A 248 20.11 -4.62 -23.69
CA SER A 248 19.02 -3.88 -24.32
C SER A 248 17.66 -4.57 -24.09
N PRO A 249 16.93 -4.25 -23.00
CA PRO A 249 15.61 -4.77 -22.71
C PRO A 249 14.60 -4.70 -23.84
N VAL A 250 14.76 -3.77 -24.79
CA VAL A 250 13.91 -3.68 -25.98
C VAL A 250 13.89 -4.98 -26.80
N LEU A 251 14.90 -5.85 -26.64
CA LEU A 251 15.02 -7.16 -27.29
C LEU A 251 14.36 -8.31 -26.52
N SER A 252 13.84 -8.08 -25.32
CA SER A 252 13.26 -9.12 -24.47
C SER A 252 12.05 -9.77 -25.14
N GLN A 253 11.95 -11.10 -25.06
CA GLN A 253 10.77 -11.82 -25.52
C GLN A 253 9.62 -11.64 -24.51
N LYS A 254 8.36 -11.55 -24.97
CA LYS A 254 7.23 -11.34 -24.07
C LYS A 254 7.09 -12.42 -22.99
N GLU A 255 7.54 -13.65 -23.28
CA GLU A 255 7.53 -14.79 -22.37
C GLU A 255 8.52 -14.61 -21.21
N SER A 256 9.59 -13.83 -21.43
CA SER A 256 10.57 -13.49 -20.39
C SER A 256 10.10 -12.38 -19.45
N LEU A 257 9.01 -11.69 -19.80
CA LEU A 257 8.53 -10.50 -19.12
C LEU A 257 7.30 -10.82 -18.24
N PRO A 258 7.10 -10.09 -17.13
CA PRO A 258 5.88 -10.20 -16.35
C PRO A 258 4.66 -9.74 -17.16
N GLU A 259 3.47 -10.14 -16.70
CA GLU A 259 2.21 -9.72 -17.32
C GLU A 259 1.86 -8.24 -17.08
N ARG A 260 2.61 -7.56 -16.21
CA ARG A 260 2.30 -6.22 -15.73
C ARG A 260 3.54 -5.35 -15.70
N ILE A 261 3.58 -4.36 -16.58
CA ILE A 261 4.69 -3.43 -16.73
C ILE A 261 4.13 -2.00 -16.76
N LEU A 262 4.68 -1.13 -15.91
CA LEU A 262 4.44 0.31 -15.96
C LEU A 262 5.71 1.03 -16.38
N LEU A 263 5.62 1.85 -17.43
CA LEU A 263 6.66 2.78 -17.85
C LEU A 263 6.22 4.22 -17.57
N VAL A 264 6.91 4.93 -16.68
CA VAL A 264 6.71 6.36 -16.48
C VAL A 264 7.69 7.11 -17.39
N ALA A 265 7.19 7.71 -18.46
CA ALA A 265 8.00 8.29 -19.53
C ALA A 265 7.81 9.81 -19.61
N PRO A 266 8.82 10.63 -19.25
CA PRO A 266 8.79 12.08 -19.43
C PRO A 266 8.93 12.43 -20.92
N GLY A 267 8.29 13.52 -21.34
CA GLY A 267 8.26 13.93 -22.74
C GLY A 267 9.53 14.65 -23.22
N ILE A 268 10.33 15.23 -22.32
CA ILE A 268 11.60 15.90 -22.62
C ILE A 268 12.76 14.95 -22.26
N ASP A 269 12.86 13.84 -23.00
CA ASP A 269 13.82 12.76 -22.74
C ASP A 269 14.15 11.96 -24.02
N ILE A 270 15.43 11.70 -24.28
CA ILE A 270 15.89 10.86 -25.41
C ILE A 270 15.48 9.39 -25.27
N LEU A 271 15.05 8.97 -24.08
CA LEU A 271 14.61 7.60 -23.79
C LEU A 271 13.10 7.39 -24.04
N VAL A 272 12.33 8.44 -24.37
CA VAL A 272 10.88 8.30 -24.58
C VAL A 272 10.55 7.45 -25.80
N ALA A 273 11.34 7.56 -26.86
CA ALA A 273 11.13 6.84 -28.11
C ALA A 273 11.28 5.32 -27.92
N GLU A 274 12.36 4.88 -27.27
CA GLU A 274 12.60 3.45 -27.01
C GLU A 274 11.59 2.84 -26.03
N GLN A 275 11.10 3.62 -25.06
CA GLN A 275 10.03 3.17 -24.15
C GLN A 275 8.70 3.00 -24.88
N THR A 276 8.39 3.92 -25.79
CA THR A 276 7.16 3.87 -26.61
C THR A 276 7.22 2.69 -27.58
N GLU A 277 8.33 2.54 -28.32
CA GLU A 277 8.54 1.42 -29.25
C GLU A 277 8.46 0.06 -28.54
N PHE A 278 9.08 -0.05 -27.35
CA PHE A 278 9.01 -1.28 -26.55
C PHE A 278 7.57 -1.60 -26.12
N ALA A 279 6.83 -0.62 -25.60
CA ALA A 279 5.46 -0.81 -25.17
C ALA A 279 4.55 -1.23 -26.33
N GLU A 280 4.66 -0.56 -27.47
CA GLU A 280 3.91 -0.89 -28.69
C GLU A 280 4.25 -2.30 -29.18
N ARG A 281 5.54 -2.64 -29.28
CA ARG A 281 5.97 -3.99 -29.70
C ARG A 281 5.38 -5.07 -28.81
N ILE A 282 5.58 -4.98 -27.50
CA ILE A 282 5.14 -6.01 -26.56
C ILE A 282 3.61 -6.12 -26.54
N ASN A 283 2.88 -4.99 -26.53
CA ASN A 283 1.42 -5.03 -26.55
C ASN A 283 0.86 -5.58 -27.87
N ASN A 284 1.52 -5.31 -29.01
CA ASN A 284 1.15 -5.91 -30.29
C ASN A 284 1.39 -7.43 -30.31
N GLU A 285 2.50 -7.90 -29.74
CA GLU A 285 2.82 -9.32 -29.60
C GLU A 285 1.87 -10.06 -28.63
N ASP A 286 1.36 -9.37 -27.61
CA ASP A 286 0.40 -9.92 -26.62
C ASP A 286 -1.05 -9.94 -27.16
N GLY A 287 -1.34 -9.18 -28.22
CA GLY A 287 -2.64 -9.12 -28.87
C GLY A 287 -3.69 -8.32 -28.08
N ARG A 288 -4.97 -8.59 -28.33
CA ARG A 288 -6.07 -7.89 -27.65
C ARG A 288 -6.28 -8.47 -26.24
N ARG A 289 -5.96 -7.68 -25.22
CA ARG A 289 -6.29 -7.93 -23.81
C ARG A 289 -7.19 -6.82 -23.28
N GLU A 290 -7.99 -7.13 -22.26
CA GLU A 290 -8.81 -6.14 -21.55
C GLU A 290 -7.92 -5.10 -20.85
N VAL A 291 -6.78 -5.54 -20.31
CA VAL A 291 -5.73 -4.70 -19.74
C VAL A 291 -4.44 -4.97 -20.50
N GLN A 292 -3.81 -3.91 -21.02
CA GLN A 292 -2.52 -4.00 -21.70
C GLN A 292 -1.43 -4.49 -20.74
N ARG A 293 -0.50 -5.29 -21.25
CA ARG A 293 0.66 -5.76 -20.47
C ARG A 293 1.58 -4.62 -20.10
N VAL A 294 1.86 -3.74 -21.05
CA VAL A 294 2.70 -2.54 -20.85
C VAL A 294 1.82 -1.31 -20.86
N GLU A 295 1.71 -0.67 -19.70
CA GLU A 295 1.08 0.64 -19.56
C GLU A 295 2.17 1.72 -19.55
N ILE A 296 1.94 2.80 -20.29
CA ILE A 296 2.85 3.96 -20.33
C ILE A 296 2.15 5.21 -19.77
N LEU A 297 2.75 5.82 -18.76
CA LEU A 297 2.35 7.13 -18.23
C LEU A 297 3.22 8.20 -18.90
N HIS A 298 2.68 8.87 -19.91
CA HIS A 298 3.36 9.97 -20.60
C HIS A 298 3.19 11.29 -19.83
N GLU A 299 4.30 11.82 -19.32
CA GLU A 299 4.36 13.14 -18.68
C GLU A 299 5.01 14.15 -19.64
N LYS A 300 4.21 14.67 -20.59
CA LYS A 300 4.69 15.40 -21.79
C LYS A 300 5.63 16.58 -21.50
N ASP A 301 5.39 17.29 -20.40
CA ASP A 301 6.10 18.53 -20.06
C ASP A 301 7.24 18.33 -19.04
N LEU A 302 7.52 17.08 -18.66
CA LEU A 302 8.57 16.74 -17.70
C LEU A 302 9.84 16.29 -18.41
N PHE A 303 10.97 16.42 -17.72
CA PHE A 303 12.31 16.09 -18.22
C PHE A 303 12.87 14.83 -17.54
N HIS A 304 13.93 14.25 -18.12
CA HIS A 304 14.61 13.11 -17.52
C HIS A 304 15.08 13.40 -16.08
N GLY A 305 14.75 12.53 -15.13
CA GLY A 305 15.16 12.71 -13.74
C GLY A 305 14.39 13.79 -12.96
N TYR A 306 13.15 14.08 -13.37
CA TYR A 306 12.31 15.06 -12.67
C TYR A 306 11.87 14.63 -11.26
N LEU A 307 12.00 13.34 -10.92
CA LEU A 307 11.60 12.81 -9.61
C LEU A 307 12.67 13.07 -8.54
N GLU A 308 13.94 13.19 -8.95
CA GLU A 308 15.12 13.36 -8.10
C GLU A 308 15.42 14.82 -7.77
N VAL A 309 14.87 15.78 -8.53
CA VAL A 309 15.06 17.21 -8.24
C VAL A 309 14.25 17.63 -7.00
N PRO A 310 14.65 18.66 -6.24
CA PRO A 310 13.89 19.09 -5.07
C PRO A 310 12.47 19.58 -5.40
N ASP A 311 11.57 19.57 -4.41
CA ASP A 311 10.15 19.94 -4.57
C ASP A 311 9.92 21.39 -5.05
N ILE A 312 10.94 22.25 -4.92
CA ILE A 312 10.94 23.62 -5.47
C ILE A 312 11.01 23.66 -6.99
N VAL A 313 11.59 22.63 -7.63
CA VAL A 313 11.75 22.51 -9.08
C VAL A 313 10.54 21.81 -9.69
N VAL A 314 10.16 20.67 -9.12
CA VAL A 314 8.96 19.93 -9.51
C VAL A 314 8.12 19.64 -8.29
N LYS A 315 6.87 20.10 -8.32
CA LYS A 315 5.97 20.00 -7.17
C LYS A 315 5.71 18.54 -6.80
N ARG A 316 5.54 18.32 -5.49
CA ARG A 316 5.38 16.99 -4.89
C ARG A 316 4.18 16.22 -5.42
N ASP A 317 3.07 16.88 -5.71
CA ASP A 317 1.85 16.28 -6.27
C ASP A 317 2.08 15.64 -7.65
N ILE A 318 2.91 16.26 -8.49
CA ILE A 318 3.29 15.70 -9.80
C ILE A 318 4.11 14.42 -9.61
N LYS A 319 5.08 14.43 -8.69
CA LYS A 319 5.89 13.24 -8.38
C LYS A 319 5.05 12.11 -7.80
N HIS A 320 4.13 12.44 -6.88
CA HIS A 320 3.23 11.47 -6.24
C HIS A 320 2.33 10.77 -7.24
N ARG A 321 1.87 11.44 -8.30
CA ARG A 321 1.10 10.76 -9.35
C ARG A 321 1.85 9.58 -9.97
N ALA A 322 3.13 9.75 -10.26
CA ALA A 322 3.97 8.67 -10.80
C ALA A 322 4.22 7.57 -9.75
N TYR A 323 4.51 7.96 -8.51
CA TYR A 323 4.73 7.02 -7.41
C TYR A 323 3.48 6.20 -7.07
N ASP A 324 2.32 6.82 -6.95
CA ASP A 324 1.05 6.16 -6.62
C ASP A 324 0.71 5.12 -7.69
N LYS A 325 0.93 5.44 -8.97
CA LYS A 325 0.71 4.51 -10.07
C LYS A 325 1.67 3.31 -10.03
N ALA A 326 2.95 3.56 -9.74
CA ALA A 326 3.94 2.50 -9.54
C ALA A 326 3.63 1.62 -8.32
N ILE A 327 3.17 2.22 -7.22
CA ILE A 327 2.76 1.51 -6.00
C ILE A 327 1.53 0.63 -6.28
N GLN A 328 0.54 1.13 -7.02
CA GLN A 328 -0.61 0.32 -7.44
C GLN A 328 -0.18 -0.89 -8.28
N GLN A 329 0.81 -0.71 -9.15
CA GLN A 329 1.39 -1.79 -9.93
C GLN A 329 2.09 -2.84 -9.04
N ALA A 330 2.81 -2.39 -8.01
CA ALA A 330 3.50 -3.25 -7.04
C ALA A 330 2.57 -3.90 -6.00
N ALA A 331 1.42 -3.31 -5.68
CA ALA A 331 0.47 -3.80 -4.68
C ALA A 331 -0.40 -4.96 -5.17
N PHE A 332 -0.71 -4.98 -6.46
CA PHE A 332 -1.65 -5.92 -7.08
C PHE A 332 -1.28 -7.42 -7.04
N PRO A 333 -0.01 -7.86 -6.95
CA PRO A 333 0.32 -9.27 -6.72
C PRO A 333 -0.19 -9.78 -5.36
N SER A 334 -0.45 -8.86 -4.42
CA SER A 334 -0.88 -9.16 -3.04
C SER A 334 -2.40 -9.26 -2.89
N PHE A 335 -3.15 -8.84 -3.92
CA PHE A 335 -4.60 -8.83 -3.93
C PHE A 335 -5.08 -9.50 -5.21
N THR A 336 -5.38 -10.79 -5.13
CA THR A 336 -6.18 -11.42 -6.18
C THR A 336 -7.49 -10.65 -6.35
N MET A 337 -8.02 -10.51 -7.57
CA MET A 337 -9.38 -9.94 -7.77
C MET A 337 -10.43 -10.69 -6.95
N ALA A 338 -10.18 -11.96 -6.66
CA ALA A 338 -10.92 -12.76 -5.69
C ALA A 338 -10.84 -12.17 -4.27
N GLN A 339 -9.69 -11.66 -3.80
CA GLN A 339 -9.55 -10.98 -2.50
C GLN A 339 -10.13 -9.56 -2.46
N ILE A 340 -10.12 -8.82 -3.57
CA ILE A 340 -10.82 -7.53 -3.66
C ILE A 340 -12.34 -7.75 -3.63
N GLN A 341 -12.83 -8.78 -4.33
CA GLN A 341 -14.22 -9.22 -4.22
C GLN A 341 -14.52 -9.80 -2.84
N ASP A 342 -13.63 -10.58 -2.23
CA ASP A 342 -13.76 -11.16 -0.88
C ASP A 342 -13.72 -10.09 0.22
N MET A 343 -12.98 -9.00 0.05
CA MET A 343 -13.05 -7.83 0.94
C MET A 343 -14.37 -7.07 0.78
N SER A 344 -14.97 -7.06 -0.40
CA SER A 344 -16.31 -6.49 -0.62
C SER A 344 -17.44 -7.44 -0.21
N SER A 345 -17.24 -8.76 -0.26
CA SER A 345 -18.23 -9.78 0.05
C SER A 345 -18.16 -10.30 1.49
N ARG A 346 -17.02 -10.19 2.20
CA ARG A 346 -16.97 -10.48 3.66
C ARG A 346 -17.70 -9.46 4.52
N TRP A 347 -18.09 -8.32 3.95
CA TRP A 347 -18.96 -7.34 4.60
C TRP A 347 -20.43 -7.46 4.17
N ILE A 348 -20.74 -8.42 3.29
CA ILE A 348 -22.06 -8.64 2.71
C ILE A 348 -22.40 -10.15 2.81
N TYR A 349 -23.15 -10.48 3.88
CA TYR A 349 -23.79 -11.77 4.19
C TYR A 349 -22.94 -12.91 4.80
N GLU A 350 -23.06 -13.06 6.13
CA GLU A 350 -23.43 -14.36 6.70
C GLU A 350 -24.97 -14.43 6.71
N ASP A 351 -25.52 -15.57 6.27
CA ASP A 351 -26.94 -15.97 6.13
C ASP A 351 -27.58 -15.82 4.73
N GLY A 352 -27.62 -16.96 4.02
CA GLY A 352 -28.81 -17.51 3.35
C GLY A 352 -29.42 -16.80 2.12
N PRO A 353 -29.78 -17.55 1.05
CA PRO A 353 -30.33 -16.98 -0.17
C PRO A 353 -31.84 -16.76 -0.02
N GLU A 354 -32.26 -15.54 0.28
CA GLU A 354 -33.56 -14.96 -0.12
C GLU A 354 -33.75 -13.63 0.61
N LEU A 355 -33.36 -12.51 -0.01
CA LEU A 355 -33.99 -11.22 0.29
C LEU A 355 -33.96 -10.33 -0.94
N SER A 356 -35.10 -10.41 -1.60
CA SER A 356 -35.67 -9.60 -2.67
C SER A 356 -35.16 -8.16 -2.83
N LYS A 357 -34.91 -7.83 -4.11
CA LYS A 357 -35.43 -6.65 -4.82
C LYS A 357 -35.93 -5.50 -3.92
N THR A 358 -35.02 -4.74 -3.33
CA THR A 358 -35.35 -3.41 -2.80
C THR A 358 -34.42 -2.37 -3.42
N LYS A 359 -35.05 -1.30 -3.93
CA LYS A 359 -34.45 -0.23 -4.73
C LYS A 359 -33.26 0.39 -4.01
N ASN A 360 -32.20 0.63 -4.77
CA ASN A 360 -31.08 1.52 -4.47
C ASN A 360 -31.53 2.75 -3.67
N ASN A 361 -31.06 2.85 -2.44
CA ASN A 361 -30.96 4.13 -1.75
C ASN A 361 -29.46 4.41 -1.55
N PRO A 362 -28.83 5.34 -2.30
CA PRO A 362 -27.37 5.55 -2.31
C PRO A 362 -26.82 6.23 -1.03
N ASP A 363 -27.68 6.57 -0.08
CA ASP A 363 -27.28 7.41 1.04
C ASP A 363 -26.56 6.61 2.14
N SER A 364 -25.23 6.81 2.12
CA SER A 364 -24.31 6.74 3.26
C SER A 364 -23.65 5.40 3.59
N PHE A 365 -22.91 4.83 2.64
CA PHE A 365 -21.78 3.95 3.00
C PHE A 365 -20.55 4.75 3.47
N PHE A 366 -20.35 5.95 2.94
CA PHE A 366 -19.15 6.76 3.19
C PHE A 366 -19.05 7.20 4.66
N LEU A 367 -20.13 7.67 5.29
CA LEU A 367 -20.11 8.17 6.68
C LEU A 367 -20.05 7.06 7.75
N ASN A 368 -20.06 5.79 7.33
CA ASN A 368 -19.89 4.63 8.21
C ASN A 368 -18.43 4.15 8.27
N LEU A 369 -17.54 4.76 7.47
CA LEU A 369 -16.11 4.47 7.52
C LEU A 369 -15.47 5.10 8.77
N PRO A 370 -14.45 4.46 9.37
CA PRO A 370 -13.65 5.07 10.43
C PRO A 370 -13.16 6.46 10.03
N VAL A 371 -13.08 7.39 10.99
CA VAL A 371 -12.61 8.76 10.77
C VAL A 371 -11.22 8.77 10.12
N GLU A 372 -10.32 7.85 10.49
CA GLU A 372 -9.00 7.78 9.82
C GLU A 372 -9.16 7.43 8.34
N ILE A 373 -10.02 6.48 8.00
CA ILE A 373 -10.26 6.09 6.61
C ILE A 373 -10.92 7.22 5.83
N LEU A 374 -11.87 7.95 6.42
CA LEU A 374 -12.47 9.13 5.80
C LEU A 374 -11.46 10.23 5.52
N LEU A 375 -10.54 10.46 6.45
CA LEU A 375 -9.46 11.45 6.31
C LEU A 375 -8.43 11.01 5.26
N ILE A 376 -8.13 9.70 5.20
CA ILE A 376 -7.31 9.07 4.18
C ILE A 376 -7.96 9.25 2.80
N ILE A 377 -9.23 8.86 2.64
CA ILE A 377 -9.95 9.03 1.37
C ILE A 377 -10.01 10.51 0.97
N HIS A 378 -10.31 11.42 1.91
CA HIS A 378 -10.25 12.85 1.63
C HIS A 378 -8.87 13.27 1.09
N SER A 379 -7.77 12.79 1.69
CA SER A 379 -6.41 13.12 1.23
C SER A 379 -6.06 12.57 -0.16
N PHE A 380 -6.72 11.49 -0.60
CA PHE A 380 -6.55 10.91 -1.94
C PHE A 380 -7.46 11.51 -3.02
N LEU A 381 -8.42 12.36 -2.64
CA LEU A 381 -9.31 12.98 -3.60
C LEU A 381 -8.66 14.18 -4.29
N PRO A 382 -8.95 14.45 -5.58
CA PRO A 382 -8.53 15.67 -6.25
C PRO A 382 -9.02 16.93 -5.52
N ALA A 383 -8.30 18.05 -5.64
CA ALA A 383 -8.62 19.29 -4.93
C ALA A 383 -10.07 19.78 -5.15
N SER A 384 -10.63 19.58 -6.34
CA SER A 384 -12.04 19.89 -6.65
C SER A 384 -13.02 19.01 -5.86
N SER A 385 -12.72 17.71 -5.72
CA SER A 385 -13.51 16.76 -4.94
C SER A 385 -13.34 16.95 -3.44
N GLN A 386 -12.15 17.36 -2.98
CA GLN A 386 -11.91 17.78 -1.59
C GLN A 386 -12.73 19.02 -1.25
N LEU A 387 -12.72 20.03 -2.11
CA LEU A 387 -13.53 21.25 -1.92
C LEU A 387 -15.03 20.94 -1.94
N CYS A 388 -15.47 20.06 -2.84
CA CYS A 388 -16.84 19.57 -2.88
C CYS A 388 -17.21 18.84 -1.57
N LEU A 389 -16.36 17.96 -1.05
CA LEU A 389 -16.60 17.29 0.22
C LEU A 389 -16.57 18.24 1.42
N LEU A 390 -15.68 19.22 1.45
CA LEU A 390 -15.62 20.23 2.50
C LEU A 390 -16.87 21.12 2.52
N THR A 391 -17.47 21.38 1.34
CA THR A 391 -18.67 22.22 1.23
C THR A 391 -19.97 21.43 1.44
N THR A 392 -19.99 20.12 1.13
CA THR A 392 -21.19 19.28 1.20
C THR A 392 -21.24 18.37 2.42
N CYS A 393 -20.09 17.96 2.97
CA CYS A 393 -19.98 17.04 4.10
C CYS A 393 -19.51 17.76 5.37
N ARG A 394 -20.47 18.23 6.16
CA ARG A 394 -20.23 18.91 7.43
C ARG A 394 -19.33 18.12 8.39
N GLY A 395 -19.46 16.79 8.45
CA GLY A 395 -18.66 15.93 9.33
C GLY A 395 -17.18 15.89 8.96
N ILE A 396 -16.85 15.75 7.67
CA ILE A 396 -15.45 15.74 7.19
C ILE A 396 -14.83 17.12 7.36
N LYS A 397 -15.58 18.19 7.07
CA LYS A 397 -15.16 19.57 7.33
C LYS A 397 -14.75 19.76 8.79
N ILE A 398 -15.61 19.35 9.73
CA ILE A 398 -15.37 19.40 11.18
C ILE A 398 -14.11 18.63 11.58
N LEU A 399 -13.94 17.41 11.07
CA LEU A 399 -12.77 16.57 11.38
C LEU A 399 -11.46 17.18 10.86
N LEU A 400 -11.50 17.87 9.73
CA LEU A 400 -10.33 18.52 9.13
C LEU A 400 -10.02 19.89 9.76
N GLU A 401 -11.04 20.71 10.02
CA GLU A 401 -10.90 22.01 10.68
C GLU A 401 -10.35 21.87 12.10
N TYR A 402 -10.77 20.84 12.85
CA TYR A 402 -10.32 20.63 14.23
C TYR A 402 -9.04 19.80 14.34
N ARG A 403 -8.47 19.34 13.22
CA ARG A 403 -7.11 18.77 13.16
C ARG A 403 -6.04 19.86 13.16
N THR A 404 -6.34 21.03 12.60
CA THR A 404 -5.39 22.15 12.48
C THR A 404 -5.46 23.12 13.64
N VAL A 405 -6.57 23.13 14.40
CA VAL A 405 -6.77 23.93 15.61
C VAL A 405 -6.59 23.09 16.85
N SER A 406 -5.75 23.53 17.80
CA SER A 406 -5.55 22.83 19.07
C SER A 406 -6.87 22.64 19.81
N TYR A 407 -7.17 21.40 20.25
CA TYR A 407 -8.41 21.02 20.92
C TYR A 407 -8.77 21.94 22.11
N SER A 408 -7.77 22.48 22.81
CA SER A 408 -7.99 23.42 23.92
C SER A 408 -8.67 24.72 23.50
N ARG A 409 -8.47 25.16 22.24
CA ARG A 409 -9.00 26.41 21.67
C ARG A 409 -10.41 26.27 21.10
N LEU A 410 -10.98 25.06 21.08
CA LEU A 410 -12.34 24.82 20.59
C LEU A 410 -13.38 25.23 21.63
N THR A 411 -14.50 25.79 21.17
CA THR A 411 -15.67 26.03 22.03
C THR A 411 -16.28 24.71 22.51
N LEU A 412 -17.10 24.76 23.56
CA LEU A 412 -17.72 23.56 24.12
C LEU A 412 -18.59 22.82 23.07
N GLU A 413 -19.34 23.55 22.26
CA GLU A 413 -20.16 23.00 21.17
C GLU A 413 -19.31 22.33 20.08
N GLN A 414 -18.19 22.95 19.70
CA GLN A 414 -17.26 22.37 18.73
C GLN A 414 -16.59 21.09 19.27
N LYS A 415 -16.26 21.05 20.57
CA LYS A 415 -15.73 19.86 21.24
C LYS A 415 -16.75 18.73 21.27
N LYS A 416 -18.03 19.03 21.56
CA LYS A 416 -19.14 18.07 21.48
C LYS A 416 -19.28 17.51 20.07
N GLU A 417 -19.30 18.36 19.06
CA GLU A 417 -19.47 17.96 17.66
C GLU A 417 -18.32 17.06 17.21
N TYR A 418 -17.06 17.44 17.47
CA TYR A 418 -15.88 16.64 17.17
C TYR A 418 -15.89 15.27 17.86
N LYS A 419 -16.13 15.23 19.19
CA LYS A 419 -16.17 13.98 19.96
C LYS A 419 -17.30 13.05 19.52
N THR A 420 -18.41 13.60 19.05
CA THR A 420 -19.55 12.83 18.51
C THR A 420 -19.23 12.16 17.17
N PHE A 421 -18.33 12.72 16.37
CA PHE A 421 -17.84 12.04 15.16
C PHE A 421 -16.81 10.97 15.49
N VAL A 422 -15.88 11.26 16.40
CA VAL A 422 -14.85 10.30 16.84
C VAL A 422 -15.46 9.08 17.53
N ILE A 423 -16.54 9.24 18.31
CA ILE A 423 -17.11 8.10 19.04
C ILE A 423 -17.70 7.01 18.14
N ARG A 424 -18.03 7.34 16.89
CA ARG A 424 -18.49 6.34 15.91
C ARG A 424 -17.48 5.22 15.67
N GLN A 425 -16.21 5.45 16.01
CA GLN A 425 -15.12 4.47 15.91
C GLN A 425 -15.03 3.54 17.13
N PHE A 426 -15.71 3.89 18.21
CA PHE A 426 -15.70 3.15 19.47
C PHE A 426 -17.10 2.57 19.71
N PRO A 427 -17.48 1.49 19.00
CA PRO A 427 -18.83 0.91 19.08
C PRO A 427 -19.17 0.32 20.46
N ASN A 428 -18.19 0.23 21.37
CA ASN A 428 -18.34 -0.21 22.75
C ASN A 428 -18.45 0.96 23.74
N ALA A 429 -18.45 2.22 23.29
CA ALA A 429 -18.46 3.38 24.16
C ALA A 429 -19.50 4.42 23.74
N TRP A 430 -19.94 5.23 24.71
CA TRP A 430 -20.78 6.39 24.52
C TRP A 430 -20.12 7.66 25.11
N LEU A 431 -20.54 8.84 24.65
CA LEU A 431 -19.92 10.11 24.98
C LEU A 431 -20.69 10.72 26.13
N ASP A 432 -20.07 10.83 27.30
CA ASP A 432 -20.66 11.54 28.42
C ASP A 432 -20.73 13.04 28.09
N GLU A 433 -21.95 13.58 28.03
CA GLU A 433 -22.16 14.94 27.55
C GLU A 433 -21.62 16.02 28.50
N LYS A 434 -21.56 15.73 29.80
CA LYS A 434 -21.10 16.67 30.83
C LYS A 434 -19.57 16.70 30.92
N THR A 435 -18.94 15.55 30.75
CA THR A 435 -17.49 15.39 30.93
C THR A 435 -16.73 15.29 29.61
N LEU A 436 -17.42 15.11 28.48
CA LEU A 436 -16.86 14.87 27.14
C LEU A 436 -15.88 13.69 27.08
N ARG A 437 -16.01 12.74 28.00
CA ARG A 437 -15.21 11.52 28.07
C ARG A 437 -15.97 10.36 27.44
N PHE A 438 -15.21 9.47 26.79
CA PHE A 438 -15.77 8.21 26.30
C PHE A 438 -15.92 7.26 27.49
N ARG A 439 -17.14 6.74 27.68
CA ARG A 439 -17.46 5.73 28.69
C ARG A 439 -17.85 4.45 27.98
N GLU A 440 -17.18 3.36 28.32
CA GLU A 440 -17.53 2.03 27.81
C GLU A 440 -18.88 1.57 28.38
N PHE A 441 -19.69 0.86 27.59
CA PHE A 441 -20.95 0.31 28.07
C PHE A 441 -20.70 -0.69 29.21
N GLN A 442 -21.39 -0.51 30.33
CA GLN A 442 -21.30 -1.35 31.52
C GLN A 442 -22.63 -2.04 31.80
N GLU A 443 -22.63 -3.13 32.59
CA GLU A 443 -23.87 -3.84 32.97
C GLU A 443 -24.92 -2.93 33.62
N GLU A 444 -24.50 -1.83 34.25
CA GLU A 444 -25.38 -0.80 34.81
C GLU A 444 -26.24 -0.04 33.77
N ASP A 445 -25.87 -0.12 32.48
CA ASP A 445 -26.61 0.46 31.35
C ASP A 445 -27.79 -0.43 30.92
N LEU A 446 -27.85 -1.68 31.40
CA LEU A 446 -29.06 -2.51 31.33
C LEU A 446 -29.99 -2.17 32.49
N TYR A 447 -31.30 -2.32 32.27
CA TYR A 447 -32.21 -2.32 33.40
C TYR A 447 -31.85 -3.51 34.31
N PRO A 448 -31.81 -3.36 35.65
CA PRO A 448 -31.61 -4.49 36.54
C PRO A 448 -32.63 -5.56 36.16
N GLN A 449 -32.13 -6.72 35.73
CA GLN A 449 -33.01 -7.84 35.43
C GLN A 449 -33.83 -8.10 36.69
N PRO A 450 -35.17 -8.06 36.63
CA PRO A 450 -35.96 -8.38 37.80
C PRO A 450 -35.46 -9.72 38.30
N GLN A 451 -35.22 -9.84 39.61
CA GLN A 451 -35.08 -11.15 40.21
C GLN A 451 -36.40 -11.86 39.91
N GLY A 452 -36.39 -12.67 38.85
CA GLY A 452 -37.59 -13.35 38.37
C GLY A 452 -38.20 -14.11 39.54
N PRO A 453 -39.51 -14.40 39.49
CA PRO A 453 -40.13 -15.21 40.53
C PRO A 453 -39.28 -16.46 40.78
N PRO A 454 -39.11 -16.89 42.05
CA PRO A 454 -38.35 -18.09 42.36
C PRO A 454 -38.88 -19.19 41.44
N VAL A 455 -37.97 -19.79 40.67
CA VAL A 455 -38.33 -20.74 39.63
C VAL A 455 -39.09 -21.86 40.32
N ARG A 456 -40.44 -21.83 40.24
CA ARG A 456 -41.26 -22.93 40.70
C ARG A 456 -40.82 -24.11 39.85
N TYR A 457 -40.38 -25.18 40.50
CA TYR A 457 -40.04 -26.45 39.87
C TYR A 457 -41.11 -26.77 38.82
N GLN A 458 -40.80 -26.54 37.55
CA GLN A 458 -41.64 -27.00 36.47
C GLN A 458 -41.25 -28.46 36.23
N PRO A 459 -42.19 -29.41 36.34
CA PRO A 459 -41.89 -30.82 36.12
C PRO A 459 -41.18 -31.00 34.77
N GLY A 460 -39.98 -31.59 34.78
CA GLY A 460 -39.17 -31.84 33.57
C GLY A 460 -37.99 -30.89 33.35
N TRP A 461 -37.85 -29.79 34.10
CA TRP A 461 -36.76 -28.82 33.93
C TRP A 461 -35.60 -29.09 34.91
N LYS A 462 -34.36 -29.28 34.41
CA LYS A 462 -33.18 -29.42 35.28
C LYS A 462 -32.66 -28.04 35.68
N PHE A 463 -32.09 -27.94 36.88
CA PHE A 463 -31.52 -26.70 37.43
C PHE A 463 -30.47 -26.03 36.51
N ASN A 464 -29.68 -26.83 35.78
CA ASN A 464 -28.69 -26.30 34.83
C ASN A 464 -29.33 -25.64 33.59
N ASP A 465 -30.51 -26.10 33.16
CA ASP A 465 -31.21 -25.52 32.01
C ASP A 465 -31.70 -24.10 32.34
N ILE A 466 -32.07 -23.87 33.60
CA ILE A 466 -32.45 -22.56 34.14
C ILE A 466 -31.25 -21.62 34.29
N ILE A 467 -30.05 -22.13 34.61
CA ILE A 467 -28.82 -21.32 34.66
C ILE A 467 -28.41 -20.90 33.24
N ASN A 468 -28.53 -21.82 32.30
CA ASN A 468 -28.25 -21.57 30.90
C ASN A 468 -29.27 -20.60 30.28
N PHE A 469 -30.54 -20.63 30.71
CA PHE A 469 -31.56 -19.62 30.39
C PHE A 469 -31.11 -18.19 30.75
N LYS A 470 -30.41 -18.01 31.90
CA LYS A 470 -29.82 -16.70 32.26
C LYS A 470 -28.66 -16.28 31.35
N ARG A 471 -27.92 -17.24 30.78
CA ARG A 471 -26.78 -16.98 29.89
C ARG A 471 -27.18 -16.71 28.44
N GLY A 472 -28.37 -17.14 28.02
CA GLY A 472 -28.92 -16.92 26.67
C GLY A 472 -29.66 -15.59 26.47
N ALA A 473 -29.75 -14.73 27.49
CA ALA A 473 -30.35 -13.40 27.36
C ALA A 473 -29.44 -12.47 26.53
N LEU A 474 -30.02 -11.64 25.65
CA LEU A 474 -29.28 -10.66 24.85
C LEU A 474 -28.45 -9.73 25.77
N LEU A 475 -27.13 -9.92 25.76
CA LEU A 475 -26.17 -9.10 26.50
C LEU A 475 -25.96 -7.73 25.81
N ILE A 476 -25.36 -6.77 26.52
CA ILE A 476 -24.84 -5.50 25.94
C ILE A 476 -23.96 -5.73 24.71
N ARG A 477 -23.38 -6.93 24.57
CA ARG A 477 -22.57 -7.33 23.41
C ARG A 477 -23.37 -7.46 22.11
N HIS A 478 -24.69 -7.61 22.17
CA HIS A 478 -25.53 -7.76 20.98
C HIS A 478 -25.72 -6.41 20.29
N ARG A 479 -25.44 -6.38 18.99
CA ARG A 479 -25.52 -5.18 18.14
C ARG A 479 -26.89 -4.48 18.24
N HIS A 480 -27.96 -5.26 18.32
CA HIS A 480 -29.34 -4.78 18.48
C HIS A 480 -29.55 -3.92 19.74
N VAL A 481 -29.05 -4.38 20.89
CA VAL A 481 -29.11 -3.68 22.18
C VAL A 481 -28.32 -2.37 22.11
N ARG A 482 -27.11 -2.42 21.53
CA ARG A 482 -26.21 -1.26 21.38
C ARG A 482 -26.82 -0.17 20.52
N MET A 483 -27.31 -0.52 19.34
CA MET A 483 -27.90 0.46 18.42
C MET A 483 -29.17 1.10 19.01
N SER A 484 -29.98 0.33 19.72
CA SER A 484 -31.18 0.84 20.39
C SER A 484 -30.84 1.92 21.43
N LEU A 485 -29.83 1.66 22.29
CA LEU A 485 -29.34 2.62 23.28
C LEU A 485 -28.78 3.90 22.64
N ILE A 486 -27.95 3.75 21.59
CA ILE A 486 -27.35 4.87 20.87
C ILE A 486 -28.41 5.79 20.26
N TYR A 487 -29.38 5.23 19.52
CA TYR A 487 -30.40 6.05 18.87
C TYR A 487 -31.34 6.73 19.86
N HIS A 488 -31.69 6.08 20.96
CA HIS A 488 -32.61 6.64 21.96
C HIS A 488 -32.03 7.87 22.66
N GLN A 489 -30.72 7.90 22.91
CA GLN A 489 -30.03 9.00 23.59
C GLN A 489 -29.77 10.22 22.69
N LEU A 490 -30.08 10.16 21.38
CA LEU A 490 -29.99 11.33 20.50
C LEU A 490 -31.05 12.39 20.88
N GLU A 491 -30.61 13.61 21.15
CA GLU A 491 -31.48 14.74 21.54
C GLU A 491 -32.48 15.12 20.43
N LYS A 492 -32.03 15.10 19.17
CA LYS A 492 -32.87 15.29 17.96
C LYS A 492 -32.72 14.09 17.04
N LYS A 493 -33.83 13.41 16.76
CA LYS A 493 -33.88 12.24 15.88
C LYS A 493 -34.51 12.63 14.54
N THR A 494 -33.89 12.24 13.43
CA THR A 494 -34.52 12.39 12.12
C THR A 494 -35.69 11.39 11.97
N ARG A 495 -36.61 11.64 11.04
CA ARG A 495 -37.74 10.71 10.78
C ARG A 495 -37.26 9.29 10.48
N GLN A 496 -36.17 9.16 9.71
CA GLN A 496 -35.57 7.87 9.36
C GLN A 496 -34.97 7.17 10.58
N GLN A 497 -34.28 7.91 11.46
CA GLN A 497 -33.75 7.37 12.72
C GLN A 497 -34.85 6.95 13.69
N MET A 498 -35.97 7.69 13.74
CA MET A 498 -37.13 7.30 14.53
C MET A 498 -37.79 6.03 13.98
N SER A 499 -37.93 5.90 12.66
CA SER A 499 -38.45 4.70 12.03
C SER A 499 -37.55 3.49 12.27
N PHE A 500 -36.24 3.68 12.19
CA PHE A 500 -35.27 2.62 12.44
C PHE A 500 -35.25 2.19 13.91
N LEU A 501 -35.24 3.15 14.83
CA LEU A 501 -35.37 2.87 16.26
C LEU A 501 -36.68 2.15 16.58
N LYS A 502 -37.78 2.52 15.92
CA LYS A 502 -39.07 1.84 16.07
C LYS A 502 -38.95 0.38 15.62
N SER A 503 -38.35 0.10 14.46
CA SER A 503 -38.11 -1.26 13.96
C SER A 503 -37.19 -2.08 14.88
N LEU A 504 -36.15 -1.46 15.46
CA LEU A 504 -35.31 -2.13 16.46
C LEU A 504 -36.10 -2.47 17.75
N LEU A 505 -37.14 -1.70 18.08
CA LEU A 505 -37.95 -1.94 19.27
C LEU A 505 -39.24 -2.72 18.98
N GLU A 506 -39.44 -3.16 17.74
CA GLU A 506 -40.58 -4.00 17.39
C GLU A 506 -40.37 -5.41 17.96
N PRO A 507 -41.42 -6.03 18.53
CA PRO A 507 -41.38 -7.44 18.85
C PRO A 507 -41.11 -8.25 17.60
N TYR A 508 -40.26 -9.26 17.71
CA TYR A 508 -39.99 -10.17 16.60
C TYR A 508 -40.13 -11.62 17.07
N HIS A 509 -40.58 -12.47 16.15
CA HIS A 509 -40.77 -13.89 16.40
C HIS A 509 -39.57 -14.64 15.84
N THR A 510 -39.06 -15.61 16.60
CA THR A 510 -37.93 -16.42 16.17
C THR A 510 -38.17 -17.84 16.66
N ASP A 511 -38.10 -18.79 15.73
CA ASP A 511 -38.09 -20.23 16.05
C ASP A 511 -36.69 -20.73 16.42
N PHE A 512 -35.75 -19.81 16.68
CA PHE A 512 -34.37 -20.14 17.03
C PHE A 512 -34.28 -20.73 18.45
N SER A 513 -33.67 -21.91 18.55
CA SER A 513 -33.13 -22.43 19.81
C SER A 513 -31.82 -21.68 20.10
N PRO A 514 -31.70 -20.94 21.22
CA PRO A 514 -30.53 -20.09 21.46
C PRO A 514 -29.27 -20.92 21.54
N CYS A 515 -28.22 -20.40 20.91
CA CYS A 515 -26.94 -21.03 20.71
C CYS A 515 -26.37 -21.64 22.01
N HIS A 516 -25.93 -22.89 21.89
CA HIS A 516 -25.38 -23.84 22.88
C HIS A 516 -26.41 -24.83 23.42
N ASN A 517 -26.23 -26.11 23.07
CA ASN A 517 -26.68 -27.35 23.71
C ASN A 517 -27.56 -27.26 24.99
N ILE A 518 -28.73 -26.63 24.93
CA ILE A 518 -29.65 -26.52 26.06
C ILE A 518 -31.05 -26.90 25.58
N HIS A 519 -31.23 -28.15 25.16
CA HIS A 519 -32.40 -28.90 25.59
C HIS A 519 -32.27 -30.40 25.34
N PRO A 520 -32.49 -31.27 26.35
CA PRO A 520 -32.69 -32.70 26.12
C PRO A 520 -34.03 -33.06 25.43
N SER A 521 -34.93 -32.09 25.19
CA SER A 521 -36.31 -32.36 24.71
C SER A 521 -36.54 -32.29 23.21
N GLU A 522 -35.51 -32.13 22.39
CA GLU A 522 -35.65 -32.53 20.97
C GLU A 522 -36.04 -34.02 20.86
N LYS A 523 -35.87 -34.80 21.95
CA LYS A 523 -36.34 -36.18 22.07
C LYS A 523 -37.84 -36.36 22.32
N SER A 524 -38.64 -35.31 22.53
CA SER A 524 -40.05 -35.46 22.93
C SER A 524 -41.06 -34.58 22.18
N GLY A 525 -40.68 -34.01 21.03
CA GLY A 525 -41.61 -33.28 20.16
C GLY A 525 -42.04 -31.89 20.64
N VAL A 526 -41.53 -31.41 21.78
CA VAL A 526 -41.87 -30.08 22.33
C VAL A 526 -41.19 -28.99 21.50
N VAL A 527 -41.98 -28.09 20.90
CA VAL A 527 -41.51 -26.91 20.17
C VAL A 527 -41.52 -25.71 21.11
N GLY A 528 -40.38 -25.02 21.21
CA GLY A 528 -40.26 -23.77 21.97
C GLY A 528 -40.32 -22.56 21.04
N HIS A 529 -41.30 -21.69 21.23
CA HIS A 529 -41.37 -20.39 20.54
C HIS A 529 -40.83 -19.27 21.42
N PHE A 530 -39.96 -18.44 20.85
CA PHE A 530 -39.33 -17.31 21.52
C PHE A 530 -39.81 -15.98 20.94
N GLU A 531 -40.33 -15.12 21.81
CA GLU A 531 -40.88 -13.79 21.50
C GLU A 531 -40.19 -12.72 22.36
N PRO A 532 -39.11 -12.09 21.87
CA PRO A 532 -38.51 -10.92 22.49
C PRO A 532 -39.34 -9.65 22.26
N HIS A 533 -39.56 -8.92 23.35
CA HIS A 533 -40.22 -7.62 23.41
C HIS A 533 -39.24 -6.56 23.95
N PRO A 534 -38.38 -5.99 23.08
CA PRO A 534 -37.42 -4.98 23.47
C PRO A 534 -38.10 -3.64 23.76
N LYS A 535 -37.64 -2.94 24.79
CA LYS A 535 -38.09 -1.60 25.18
C LYS A 535 -36.92 -0.76 25.69
N LEU A 536 -37.06 0.55 25.58
CA LEU A 536 -36.15 1.52 26.19
C LEU A 536 -36.88 2.31 27.27
N VAL A 537 -36.34 2.30 28.48
CA VAL A 537 -36.92 2.98 29.64
C VAL A 537 -35.82 3.81 30.29
N SER A 538 -36.00 5.14 30.29
CA SER A 538 -35.07 6.08 30.95
C SER A 538 -33.60 5.89 30.54
N GLY A 539 -33.33 5.73 29.25
CA GLY A 539 -31.97 5.55 28.74
C GLY A 539 -31.38 4.15 28.91
N ARG A 540 -32.14 3.19 29.45
CA ARG A 540 -31.72 1.79 29.64
C ARG A 540 -32.50 0.84 28.74
N TYR A 541 -31.84 -0.26 28.36
CA TYR A 541 -32.45 -1.31 27.56
C TYR A 541 -33.12 -2.34 28.45
N LEU A 542 -34.37 -2.64 28.13
CA LEU A 542 -35.20 -3.63 28.79
C LEU A 542 -35.65 -4.65 27.74
N LEU A 543 -35.46 -5.92 28.05
CA LEU A 543 -35.93 -7.00 27.19
C LEU A 543 -36.90 -7.87 27.97
N PHE A 544 -38.15 -7.90 27.53
CA PHE A 544 -39.10 -8.89 28.03
C PHE A 544 -39.15 -10.06 27.06
N ASN A 545 -38.87 -11.25 27.54
CA ASN A 545 -38.84 -12.45 26.72
C ASN A 545 -40.03 -13.33 27.07
N LYS A 546 -40.90 -13.60 26.09
CA LYS A 546 -41.97 -14.59 26.20
C LYS A 546 -41.52 -15.87 25.53
N TRP A 547 -41.59 -16.97 26.29
CA TRP A 547 -41.30 -18.31 25.80
C TRP A 547 -42.59 -19.12 25.87
N THR A 548 -42.98 -19.73 24.76
CA THR A 548 -44.15 -20.58 24.68
C THR A 548 -43.70 -21.97 24.28
N PHE A 549 -43.89 -22.96 25.15
CA PHE A 549 -43.58 -24.36 24.84
C PHE A 549 -44.86 -25.08 24.46
N THR A 550 -44.91 -25.61 23.25
CA THR A 550 -46.00 -26.43 22.73
C THR A 550 -45.55 -27.88 22.73
N ASN A 551 -46.22 -28.72 23.52
CA ASN A 551 -46.12 -30.17 23.41
C ASN A 551 -47.19 -30.61 22.41
N PRO A 552 -46.87 -31.40 21.36
CA PRO A 552 -47.86 -31.90 20.41
C PRO A 552 -48.97 -32.71 21.09
#